data_AF-A0AAW9QV44-F1
#
_entry.id   AF-A0AAW9QV44-F1
#
_cell.length_a   1.000
_cell.length_b   1.000
_cell.length_c   1.000
_cell.angle_alpha   90.00
_cell.angle_beta   90.00
_cell.angle_gamma   90.00
#
_symmetry.space_group_name_H-M   'P 1'
#
loop_
_entity.id
_entity.type
_entity.pdbx_description
1 polymer ?
#
loop_
_entity_poly.entity_id
_entity_poly.type
_entity_poly.pdbx_seq_one_letter_code
_entity_poly.pdbx_strand_id
1 'polypeptide(L)' 'MLNWWEKNFTGYRLGDERLNDRAFSTGKALSPGFGTALSEIFARANELKRAYEFLPMGKRISAK' A
#
# COMPACT_ATOMS: atom_id res chain seq x y z
N MET A 1 0.19 21.46 1.91
CA MET A 1 1.32 20.50 1.95
C MET A 1 0.79 19.19 1.40
N LEU A 2 1.42 18.59 0.39
CA LEU A 2 1.07 17.22 -0.06
C LEU A 2 1.24 16.27 1.13
N ASN A 3 0.20 15.50 1.42
CA ASN A 3 0.21 14.55 2.52
C ASN A 3 1.30 13.49 2.27
N TRP A 4 1.91 12.95 3.31
CA TRP A 4 3.04 12.01 3.18
C TRP A 4 2.73 10.87 2.20
N TRP A 5 1.51 10.32 2.24
CA TRP A 5 1.09 9.26 1.32
C TRP A 5 0.98 9.73 -0.14
N GLU A 6 0.57 10.97 -0.42
CA GLU A 6 0.51 11.48 -1.80
C GLU A 6 1.91 11.48 -2.42
N LYS A 7 2.92 11.95 -1.70
CA LYS A 7 4.31 11.96 -2.19
C LYS A 7 4.86 10.57 -2.47
N ASN A 8 4.43 9.57 -1.70
CA ASN A 8 4.98 8.22 -1.77
C ASN A 8 4.19 7.28 -2.70
N PHE A 9 2.89 7.52 -2.90
CA PHE A 9 2.01 6.59 -3.63
C PHE A 9 1.39 7.17 -4.92
N THR A 10 1.38 8.49 -5.14
CA THR A 10 0.85 9.07 -6.41
C THR A 10 1.88 9.09 -7.55
N GLY A 11 3.17 9.09 -7.21
CA GLY A 11 4.27 9.13 -8.19
C GLY A 11 4.64 7.77 -8.78
N TYR A 12 4.09 6.67 -8.25
CA TYR A 12 4.42 5.33 -8.73
C TYR A 12 3.75 5.07 -10.08
N ARG A 13 4.57 4.75 -11.09
CA ARG A 13 4.12 4.24 -12.39
C ARG A 13 4.46 2.77 -12.47
N LEU A 14 3.59 1.92 -11.93
CA LEU A 14 3.75 0.46 -11.94
C LEU A 14 3.50 -0.16 -13.32
N GLY A 15 3.31 0.65 -14.37
CA GLY A 15 3.01 0.20 -15.73
C GLY A 15 1.58 -0.33 -15.93
N ASP A 16 0.80 -0.47 -14.85
CA ASP A 16 -0.60 -0.88 -14.84
C ASP A 16 -1.41 0.13 -14.02
N GLU A 17 -2.42 0.73 -14.64
CA GLU A 17 -3.32 1.72 -14.03
C GLU A 17 -4.03 1.16 -12.79
N ARG A 18 -4.46 -0.10 -12.83
CA ARG A 18 -5.14 -0.75 -11.71
C ARG A 18 -4.22 -0.95 -10.52
N LEU A 19 -2.92 -1.16 -10.77
CA LEU A 19 -1.93 -1.24 -9.71
C LEU A 19 -1.63 0.13 -9.11
N ASN A 20 -1.61 1.19 -9.93
CA ASN A 20 -1.43 2.57 -9.46
C ASN A 20 -2.60 3.01 -8.58
N ASP A 21 -3.84 2.75 -9.01
CA ASP A 21 -5.05 3.06 -8.23
C ASP A 21 -5.08 2.33 -6.88
N ARG A 22 -4.59 1.08 -6.88
CA ARG A 22 -4.46 0.30 -5.65
C ARG A 22 -3.39 0.87 -4.73
N ALA A 23 -2.22 1.24 -5.26
CA ALA A 23 -1.15 1.91 -4.51
C ALA A 23 -1.68 3.17 -3.81
N PHE A 24 -2.40 4.00 -4.57
CA PHE A 24 -3.01 5.23 -4.10
C PHE A 24 -4.00 4.98 -2.96
N SER A 25 -4.94 4.05 -3.18
CA SER A 25 -5.98 3.72 -2.20
C SER A 25 -5.39 3.13 -0.92
N THR A 26 -4.40 2.24 -1.04
CA THR A 26 -3.69 1.67 0.10
C THR A 26 -2.90 2.74 0.87
N GLY A 27 -2.14 3.59 0.18
CA GLY A 27 -1.39 4.68 0.81
C GLY A 27 -2.28 5.66 1.57
N LYS A 28 -3.43 6.02 0.99
CA LYS A 28 -4.42 6.91 1.61
C LYS A 28 -4.99 6.32 2.91
N ALA A 29 -5.28 5.02 2.93
CA ALA A 29 -5.80 4.33 4.12
C ALA A 29 -4.73 4.13 5.20
N LEU A 30 -3.48 3.87 4.81
CA LEU A 30 -2.35 3.70 5.75
C LEU A 30 -1.96 4.99 6.47
N SER A 31 -2.05 6.14 5.80
CA SER A 31 -1.60 7.41 6.36
C SER A 31 -2.21 7.78 7.72
N PRO A 32 -3.54 7.68 7.93
CA PRO A 32 -4.14 7.94 9.25
C PRO A 32 -3.90 6.81 10.25
N GLY A 33 -3.67 5.57 9.79
CA GLY A 33 -3.48 4.38 10.62
C GLY A 33 -2.02 4.05 10.92
N PHE A 34 -1.08 4.98 10.76
CA PHE A 34 0.34 4.67 10.93
C PHE A 34 0.62 4.14 12.35
N GLY A 35 1.27 2.98 12.45
CA GLY A 35 1.54 2.31 13.73
C GLY A 35 0.42 1.37 14.23
N THR A 36 -0.71 1.29 13.52
CA THR A 36 -1.79 0.33 13.82
C THR A 36 -1.70 -0.91 12.95
N ALA A 37 -2.35 -2.00 13.37
CA ALA A 37 -2.33 -3.24 12.59
C ALA A 37 -3.09 -3.07 11.28
N LEU A 38 -2.65 -3.73 10.19
CA LEU A 38 -3.34 -3.66 8.90
C LEU A 38 -4.80 -4.14 9.00
N SER A 39 -5.09 -5.11 9.87
CA SER A 39 -6.44 -5.59 10.14
C SER A 39 -7.34 -4.54 10.81
N GLU A 40 -6.76 -3.56 11.51
CA GLU A 40 -7.49 -2.45 12.12
C GLU A 40 -7.74 -1.33 11.10
N ILE A 41 -6.83 -1.17 10.14
CA ILE A 41 -6.95 -0.18 9.04
C ILE A 41 -7.91 -0.68 7.96
N PHE A 42 -7.82 -1.95 7.59
CA PHE A 42 -8.60 -2.58 6.52
C PHE A 42 -9.60 -3.57 7.09
N ALA A 43 -10.78 -3.07 7.45
CA ALA A 43 -11.85 -3.86 8.07
C ALA A 43 -12.43 -4.96 7.15
N ARG A 44 -12.26 -4.83 5.82
CA ARG A 44 -12.75 -5.82 4.85
C ARG A 44 -11.64 -6.78 4.45
N ALA A 45 -11.94 -8.08 4.48
CA ALA A 45 -10.99 -9.14 4.12
C ALA A 45 -10.34 -8.94 2.74
N ASN A 46 -11.09 -8.45 1.75
CA ASN A 46 -10.57 -8.19 0.40
C ASN A 46 -9.58 -7.03 0.35
N GLU A 47 -9.83 -5.96 1.10
CA GLU A 47 -8.94 -4.79 1.17
C GLU A 47 -7.68 -5.13 1.97
N LEU A 48 -7.84 -5.87 3.07
CA LEU A 48 -6.74 -6.40 3.87
C LEU A 48 -5.83 -7.31 3.06
N LYS A 49 -6.40 -8.28 2.33
CA LYS A 49 -5.64 -9.18 1.45
C LYS A 49 -4.85 -8.39 0.40
N ARG A 50 -5.49 -7.41 -0.24
CA ARG A 50 -4.85 -6.57 -1.25
C ARG A 50 -3.72 -5.72 -0.67
N ALA A 51 -3.88 -5.19 0.54
CA ALA A 51 -2.81 -4.46 1.23
C ALA A 51 -1.59 -5.37 1.47
N TYR A 52 -1.84 -6.61 1.88
CA TYR A 52 -0.79 -7.62 2.04
C TYR A 52 -0.10 -8.03 0.73
N GLU A 53 -0.86 -8.17 -0.37
CA GLU A 53 -0.32 -8.44 -1.71
C GLU A 53 0.51 -7.26 -2.25
N PHE A 54 0.18 -6.04 -1.82
CA PHE A 54 0.84 -4.82 -2.28
C PHE A 54 2.12 -4.50 -1.49
N LEU A 55 2.17 -4.90 -0.22
CA LEU A 55 3.38 -4.84 0.58
C LEU A 55 4.36 -5.91 0.10
N PRO A 56 5.68 -5.67 0.21
CA PRO A 56 6.69 -6.65 -0.18
C PRO A 56 6.72 -7.80 0.83
N MET A 57 5.69 -8.64 0.84
CA MET A 57 5.67 -9.88 1.61
C MET A 57 6.30 -10.99 0.77
N GLY A 58 7.63 -11.10 0.86
CA GLY A 58 8.33 -12.34 0.55
C GLY A 58 8.70 -12.57 -0.92
N LYS A 59 9.69 -11.84 -1.39
CA LYS A 59 10.94 -12.49 -1.77
C LYS A 59 12.09 -11.55 -1.40
N ARG A 60 12.67 -11.76 -0.21
CA ARG A 60 14.08 -11.44 -0.02
C ARG A 60 14.83 -12.35 -0.99
N ILE A 61 15.05 -11.88 -2.22
CA ILE A 61 16.15 -12.41 -3.01
C ILE A 61 17.36 -11.89 -2.24
N SER A 62 17.92 -12.73 -1.37
CA SER A 62 19.28 -12.51 -0.88
C SER A 62 20.13 -12.41 -2.12
N ALA A 63 20.53 -11.19 -2.50
CA ALA A 63 21.57 -11.00 -3.49
C ALA A 63 22.78 -11.80 -2.96
N LYS A 64 23.18 -12.80 -3.74
CA LYS A 64 24.33 -13.66 -3.47
C LYS A 64 25.45 -13.22 -4.39
#